data_AF-A0A7S4K062-F1
#
_entry.id   AF-A0A7S4K062-F1
#
_cell.length_a   1.000
_cell.length_b   1.000
_cell.length_c   1.000
_cell.angle_alpha   90.00
_cell.angle_beta   90.00
_cell.angle_gamma   90.00
#
_symmetry.space_group_name_H-M   'P 1'
#
loop_
_entity.id
_entity.type
_entity.pdbx_description
1 polymer ?
#
loop_
_entity_poly.entity_id
_entity_poly.type
_entity_poly.pdbx_seq_one_letter_code
_entity_poly.pdbx_strand_id
1 'polypeptide(L)'
;RLDLCCCELRAYLFSRVASTFSPLSAGSRIAKLNEPLEMETSLLSELSRGCYTDAEIARMELDMLDALDWRVSGPTALSFVSHFLALMPPSVSANPMVPATLLDFCRYQTELATGDYHFVTKRSSTVAMASLLNSMEAIDNAYFDQIERSIFLQTLLEASGVRPDAPEISDARIRLMTSFRKSSGYELRHVASQLCLGAKGNTDASKMQDSEGSSVDSSPVCVSATKRSRYA
;
A
#
# COMPACT_ATOMS: atom_id res chain seq x y z
N ARG A 1 -10.28 -2.45 28.52
CA ARG A 1 -10.84 -2.11 27.19
C ARG A 1 -10.34 -0.74 26.66
N LEU A 2 -9.27 -0.18 27.25
CA LEU A 2 -8.63 1.08 26.83
C LEU A 2 -7.20 0.87 26.27
N ASP A 3 -6.63 -0.33 26.43
CA ASP A 3 -5.24 -0.62 26.04
C ASP A 3 -5.04 -0.88 24.53
N LEU A 4 -6.11 -1.12 23.76
CA LEU A 4 -5.99 -1.29 22.30
C LEU A 4 -5.73 0.04 21.57
N CYS A 5 -6.22 1.16 22.09
CA CYS A 5 -6.08 2.47 21.43
C CYS A 5 -4.61 2.95 21.46
N CYS A 6 -3.89 2.69 22.56
CA CYS A 6 -2.49 3.09 22.71
C CYS A 6 -1.52 2.32 21.79
N CYS A 7 -1.81 1.04 21.49
CA CYS A 7 -0.94 0.23 20.63
C CYS A 7 -1.12 0.56 19.15
N GLU A 8 -2.36 0.76 18.68
CA GLU A 8 -2.62 1.16 17.30
C GLU A 8 -2.17 2.61 17.04
N LEU A 9 -2.40 3.54 17.96
CA LEU A 9 -1.85 4.89 17.82
C LEU A 9 -0.31 4.91 17.88
N ARG A 10 0.35 4.07 18.68
CA ARG A 10 1.82 4.01 18.69
C ARG A 10 2.40 3.57 17.36
N ALA A 11 1.81 2.55 16.73
CA ALA A 11 2.22 2.10 15.39
C ALA A 11 1.92 3.15 14.31
N TYR A 12 0.78 3.86 14.43
CA TYR A 12 0.37 4.91 13.49
C TYR A 12 1.19 6.20 13.64
N LEU A 13 1.52 6.59 14.87
CA LEU A 13 2.37 7.74 15.21
C LEU A 13 3.82 7.49 14.80
N PHE A 14 4.34 6.27 14.95
CA PHE A 14 5.73 5.94 14.55
C PHE A 14 6.01 6.20 13.06
N SER A 15 4.97 6.26 12.22
CA SER A 15 5.12 6.52 10.78
C SER A 15 4.87 7.98 10.36
N ARG A 16 4.34 8.86 11.20
CA ARG A 16 3.66 10.08 10.70
C ARG A 16 3.86 11.38 11.47
N VAL A 17 4.65 11.40 12.54
CA VAL A 17 4.91 12.67 13.24
C VAL A 17 6.23 13.23 12.73
N ALA A 18 6.17 14.20 11.82
CA ALA A 18 7.19 15.25 11.78
C ALA A 18 6.72 16.57 11.15
N SER A 19 6.52 17.64 11.94
CA SER A 19 6.97 19.02 11.65
C SER A 19 6.28 20.11 12.49
N THR A 20 7.08 21.03 13.04
CA THR A 20 7.15 22.47 12.65
C THR A 20 8.33 23.20 13.36
N PHE A 21 9.35 23.68 12.62
CA PHE A 21 9.99 25.02 12.77
C PHE A 21 11.07 25.28 11.68
N SER A 22 11.20 26.54 11.24
CA SER A 22 11.88 27.05 10.03
C SER A 22 13.43 27.18 10.11
N PRO A 23 14.14 27.90 9.19
CA PRO A 23 14.75 27.37 7.96
C PRO A 23 16.28 27.63 7.94
N LEU A 24 17.14 26.64 8.20
CA LEU A 24 18.59 26.75 7.93
C LEU A 24 19.30 25.40 8.15
N SER A 25 19.09 24.46 7.23
CA SER A 25 20.08 23.43 6.87
C SER A 25 19.48 22.56 5.78
N ALA A 26 20.22 22.40 4.69
CA ALA A 26 19.85 21.54 3.59
C ALA A 26 19.89 20.07 4.08
N GLY A 27 18.74 19.51 4.46
CA GLY A 27 18.69 18.10 4.87
C GLY A 27 17.35 17.56 5.37
N SER A 28 16.36 18.39 5.65
CA SER A 28 15.01 17.94 6.05
C SER A 28 14.25 17.41 4.84
N ARG A 29 14.34 16.10 4.56
CA ARG A 29 13.53 15.55 3.49
C ARG A 29 12.76 14.27 3.78
N ILE A 30 13.05 13.47 4.81
CA ILE A 30 12.64 12.05 4.72
C ILE A 30 11.27 11.67 5.34
N ALA A 31 10.67 12.50 6.18
CA ALA A 31 9.25 12.37 6.56
C ALA A 31 8.30 13.36 5.85
N LYS A 32 8.85 14.39 5.19
CA LYS A 32 8.15 15.13 4.11
C LYS A 32 8.18 14.39 2.76
N LEU A 33 8.68 13.16 2.71
CA LEU A 33 9.17 12.57 1.46
C LEU A 33 8.14 11.76 0.68
N ASN A 34 6.95 11.50 1.22
CA ASN A 34 5.99 10.62 0.55
C ASN A 34 4.51 10.95 0.75
N GLU A 35 4.15 12.01 1.49
CA GLU A 35 2.79 12.56 1.53
C GLU A 35 2.84 14.09 1.30
N PRO A 36 2.06 14.64 0.35
CA PRO A 36 2.07 16.08 0.05
C PRO A 36 1.32 16.93 1.07
N LEU A 37 0.72 16.33 2.10
CA LEU A 37 -0.11 17.01 3.10
C LEU A 37 0.54 16.89 4.47
N GLU A 38 1.00 18.03 5.00
CA GLU A 38 1.47 18.13 6.38
C GLU A 38 0.25 17.97 7.31
N MET A 39 0.30 16.99 8.24
CA MET A 39 -0.76 16.83 9.24
C MET A 39 -0.53 17.81 10.39
N GLU A 40 -1.53 18.63 10.69
CA GLU A 40 -1.47 19.61 11.78
C GLU A 40 -1.52 18.91 13.16
N THR A 41 -0.74 19.38 14.12
CA THR A 41 -0.71 18.84 15.49
C THR A 41 -2.03 19.02 16.23
N SER A 42 -2.77 20.08 15.91
CA SER A 42 -4.10 20.35 16.44
C SER A 42 -5.11 19.27 16.03
N LEU A 43 -5.03 18.80 14.77
CA LEU A 43 -5.84 17.68 14.28
C LEU A 43 -5.52 16.39 15.05
N LEU A 44 -4.25 16.12 15.36
CA LEU A 44 -3.86 14.95 16.15
C LEU A 44 -4.37 15.04 17.60
N SER A 45 -4.33 16.23 18.19
CA SER A 45 -4.89 16.51 19.52
C SER A 45 -6.41 16.29 19.54
N GLU A 46 -7.13 16.78 18.52
CA GLU A 46 -8.57 16.53 18.33
C GLU A 46 -8.89 15.04 18.15
N LEU A 47 -8.12 14.34 17.31
CA LEU A 47 -8.27 12.88 17.09
C LEU A 47 -7.97 12.09 18.36
N SER A 48 -7.03 12.57 19.18
CA SER A 48 -6.74 12.01 20.50
C SER A 48 -7.83 12.30 21.53
N ARG A 49 -8.89 13.05 21.17
CA ARG A 49 -9.97 13.50 22.06
C ARG A 49 -9.45 14.30 23.25
N GLY A 50 -8.38 15.07 23.04
CA GLY A 50 -7.73 15.88 24.07
C GLY A 50 -6.90 15.07 25.07
N CYS A 51 -6.57 13.80 24.78
CA CYS A 51 -5.65 13.02 25.62
C CYS A 51 -4.21 13.55 25.58
N TYR A 52 -3.84 14.22 24.48
CA TYR A 52 -2.53 14.84 24.30
C TYR A 52 -2.71 16.26 23.79
N THR A 53 -1.96 17.18 24.37
CA THR A 53 -1.85 18.55 23.86
C THR A 53 -0.91 18.61 22.66
N ASP A 54 -1.10 19.60 21.79
CA ASP A 54 -0.24 19.84 20.63
C ASP A 54 1.25 19.90 21.01
N ALA A 55 1.57 20.50 22.16
CA ALA A 55 2.92 20.61 22.68
C ALA A 55 3.51 19.25 23.10
N GLU A 56 2.69 18.38 23.71
CA GLU A 56 3.11 17.01 24.08
C GLU A 56 3.35 16.15 22.84
N ILE A 57 2.52 16.32 21.80
CA ILE A 57 2.68 15.62 20.52
C ILE A 57 3.98 16.06 19.84
N ALA A 58 4.24 17.36 19.76
CA ALA A 58 5.48 17.91 19.20
C ALA A 58 6.72 17.49 20.00
N ARG A 59 6.61 17.37 21.33
CA ARG A 59 7.71 16.89 22.15
C ARG A 59 8.02 15.41 21.89
N MET A 60 6.99 14.57 21.85
CA MET A 60 7.11 13.14 21.55
C MET A 60 7.72 12.90 20.17
N GLU A 61 7.36 13.71 19.18
CA GLU A 61 7.97 13.70 17.85
C GLU A 61 9.49 13.86 17.93
N LEU A 62 9.95 14.92 18.60
CA LEU A 62 11.36 15.26 18.70
C LEU A 62 12.14 14.17 19.46
N ASP A 63 11.55 13.65 20.55
CA ASP A 63 12.16 12.56 21.32
C ASP A 63 12.26 11.26 20.47
N MET A 64 11.29 10.97 19.60
CA MET A 64 11.36 9.84 18.65
C MET A 64 12.42 10.05 17.57
N LEU A 65 12.50 11.25 16.97
CA LEU A 65 13.50 11.58 15.95
C LEU A 65 14.92 11.51 16.50
N ASP A 66 15.12 11.99 17.72
CA ASP A 66 16.40 11.92 18.43
C ASP A 66 16.78 10.46 18.74
N ALA A 67 15.84 9.66 19.25
CA ALA A 67 16.06 8.24 19.49
C ALA A 67 16.39 7.42 18.23
N LEU A 68 15.96 7.90 17.04
CA LEU A 68 16.25 7.30 15.75
C LEU A 68 17.55 7.85 15.10
N ASP A 69 18.30 8.73 15.77
CA ASP A 69 19.42 9.48 15.19
C ASP A 69 19.04 10.15 13.86
N TRP A 70 17.79 10.62 13.73
CA TRP A 70 17.23 11.18 12.51
C TRP A 70 17.23 10.23 11.29
N ARG A 71 17.43 8.92 11.51
CA ARG A 71 17.45 7.88 10.46
C ARG A 71 16.05 7.42 10.07
N VAL A 72 15.19 8.36 9.70
CA VAL A 72 13.82 8.07 9.22
C VAL A 72 13.78 7.57 7.76
N SER A 73 14.94 7.44 7.13
CA SER A 73 15.14 7.22 5.69
C SER A 73 15.43 5.78 5.28
N GLY A 74 14.72 4.83 5.86
CA GLY A 74 14.91 3.42 5.55
C GLY A 74 14.31 3.02 4.20
N PRO A 75 14.88 2.04 3.50
CA PRO A 75 14.25 1.47 2.32
C PRO A 75 12.98 0.69 2.73
N THR A 76 11.83 1.16 2.26
CA THR A 76 10.53 0.54 2.52
C THR A 76 10.28 -0.63 1.57
N ALA A 77 9.44 -1.58 1.98
CA ALA A 77 9.06 -2.70 1.11
C ALA A 77 8.40 -2.21 -0.20
N LEU A 78 7.56 -1.18 -0.11
CA LEU A 78 6.95 -0.54 -1.29
C LEU A 78 8.01 0.06 -2.23
N SER A 79 9.07 0.67 -1.69
CA SER A 79 10.17 1.17 -2.52
C SER A 79 10.82 0.02 -3.31
N PHE A 80 11.11 -1.12 -2.67
CA PHE A 80 11.63 -2.29 -3.38
C PHE A 80 10.68 -2.80 -4.47
N VAL A 81 9.38 -2.83 -4.21
CA VAL A 81 8.37 -3.20 -5.22
C VAL A 81 8.49 -2.30 -6.45
N SER A 82 8.55 -0.97 -6.27
CA SER A 82 8.71 -0.04 -7.40
C SER A 82 9.97 -0.31 -8.21
N HIS A 83 11.10 -0.60 -7.54
CA HIS A 83 12.35 -0.95 -8.21
C HIS A 83 12.24 -2.31 -8.94
N PHE A 84 11.56 -3.29 -8.37
CA PHE A 84 11.33 -4.58 -9.02
C PHE A 84 10.46 -4.43 -10.27
N LEU A 85 9.38 -3.65 -10.20
CA LEU A 85 8.50 -3.41 -11.35
C LEU A 85 9.20 -2.62 -12.47
N ALA A 86 10.20 -1.79 -12.14
CA ALA A 86 11.02 -1.11 -13.15
C ALA A 86 11.91 -2.07 -13.98
N LEU A 87 12.15 -3.30 -13.49
CA LEU A 87 12.90 -4.35 -14.18
C LEU A 87 12.01 -5.27 -15.04
N MET A 88 10.75 -4.91 -15.22
CA MET A 88 9.78 -5.71 -15.99
C MET A 88 10.15 -5.78 -17.47
N PRO A 89 9.92 -6.93 -18.15
CA PRO A 89 10.12 -7.03 -19.58
C PRO A 89 9.33 -5.97 -20.36
N PRO A 90 9.89 -5.41 -21.45
CA PRO A 90 9.24 -4.36 -22.21
C PRO A 90 7.90 -4.80 -22.82
N SER A 91 7.78 -6.08 -23.18
CA SER A 91 6.56 -6.70 -23.71
C SER A 91 5.37 -6.60 -22.75
N VAL A 92 5.59 -6.82 -21.45
CA VAL A 92 4.56 -6.73 -20.40
C VAL A 92 4.31 -5.27 -20.04
N SER A 93 5.36 -4.46 -19.96
CA SER A 93 5.25 -3.03 -19.62
C SER A 93 4.47 -2.21 -20.66
N ALA A 94 4.35 -2.71 -21.89
CA ALA A 94 3.58 -2.08 -22.96
C ALA A 94 2.08 -1.98 -22.62
N ASN A 95 1.56 -2.92 -21.82
CA ASN A 95 0.23 -2.80 -21.25
C ASN A 95 0.33 -2.17 -19.85
N PRO A 96 0.01 -0.88 -19.67
CA PRO A 96 0.19 -0.18 -18.39
C PRO A 96 -0.69 -0.75 -17.27
N MET A 97 -1.73 -1.53 -17.60
CA MET A 97 -2.64 -2.13 -16.64
C MET A 97 -1.96 -3.19 -15.77
N VAL A 98 -1.05 -3.99 -16.33
CA VAL A 98 -0.36 -5.08 -15.61
C VAL A 98 0.54 -4.53 -14.51
N PRO A 99 1.50 -3.62 -14.76
CA PRO A 99 2.33 -3.05 -13.70
C PRO A 99 1.52 -2.22 -12.69
N ALA A 100 0.46 -1.52 -13.12
CA ALA A 100 -0.43 -0.81 -12.20
C ALA A 100 -1.15 -1.77 -11.23
N THR A 101 -1.75 -2.84 -11.76
CA THR A 101 -2.44 -3.86 -10.95
C THR A 101 -1.47 -4.58 -10.01
N LEU A 102 -0.27 -4.92 -10.48
CA LEU A 102 0.78 -5.50 -9.64
C LEU A 102 1.17 -4.54 -8.51
N LEU A 103 1.34 -3.25 -8.81
CA LEU A 103 1.69 -2.25 -7.82
C LEU A 103 0.59 -2.10 -6.75
N ASP A 104 -0.68 -2.05 -7.15
CA ASP A 104 -1.80 -1.93 -6.21
C ASP A 104 -1.89 -3.12 -5.25
N PHE A 105 -1.76 -4.35 -5.77
CA PHE A 105 -1.76 -5.54 -4.92
C PHE A 105 -0.54 -5.64 -4.02
N CYS A 106 0.64 -5.25 -4.54
CA CYS A 106 1.84 -5.23 -3.73
C CYS A 106 1.73 -4.17 -2.62
N ARG A 107 1.24 -2.98 -2.94
CA ARG A 107 1.00 -1.91 -1.99
C ARG A 107 0.09 -2.36 -0.86
N TYR A 108 -1.07 -2.91 -1.18
CA TYR A 108 -2.00 -3.40 -0.17
C TYR A 108 -1.38 -4.51 0.70
N GLN A 109 -0.67 -5.47 0.11
CA GLN A 109 0.03 -6.51 0.89
C GLN A 109 1.14 -5.93 1.77
N THR A 110 1.90 -4.94 1.29
CA THR A 110 2.94 -4.28 2.10
C THR A 110 2.34 -3.46 3.24
N GLU A 111 1.17 -2.84 3.06
CA GLU A 111 0.43 -2.16 4.12
C GLU A 111 -0.03 -3.16 5.19
N LEU A 112 -0.59 -4.31 4.78
CA LEU A 112 -0.90 -5.40 5.71
C LEU A 112 0.34 -5.90 6.48
N ALA A 113 1.50 -5.92 5.82
CA ALA A 113 2.75 -6.32 6.46
C ALA A 113 3.17 -5.35 7.58
N THR A 114 2.92 -4.04 7.44
CA THR A 114 3.26 -3.05 8.47
C THR A 114 2.47 -3.23 9.77
N GLY A 115 1.25 -3.77 9.67
CA GLY A 115 0.41 -4.08 10.84
C GLY A 115 0.73 -5.40 11.53
N ASP A 116 1.60 -6.24 10.96
CA ASP A 116 1.91 -7.57 11.49
C ASP A 116 3.35 -7.63 12.01
N TYR A 117 3.46 -7.81 13.34
CA TYR A 117 4.73 -7.83 14.08
C TYR A 117 5.76 -8.84 13.53
N HIS A 118 5.32 -9.92 12.88
CA HIS A 118 6.25 -10.89 12.29
C HIS A 118 7.16 -10.28 11.24
N PHE A 119 6.66 -9.33 10.47
CA PHE A 119 7.43 -8.70 9.40
C PHE A 119 8.44 -7.66 9.91
N VAL A 120 8.34 -7.23 11.18
CA VAL A 120 9.30 -6.30 11.80
C VAL A 120 10.72 -6.88 11.79
N THR A 121 10.85 -8.20 11.93
CA THR A 121 12.16 -8.89 11.92
C THR A 121 12.64 -9.27 10.51
N LYS A 122 11.81 -9.04 9.48
CA LYS A 122 12.10 -9.43 8.10
C LYS A 122 12.67 -8.25 7.33
N ARG A 123 13.48 -8.53 6.31
CA ARG A 123 14.02 -7.50 5.43
C ARG A 123 12.90 -6.95 4.54
N SER A 124 12.89 -5.64 4.30
CA SER A 124 11.93 -4.99 3.39
C SER A 124 11.91 -5.64 2.00
N SER A 125 13.07 -6.08 1.49
CA SER A 125 13.18 -6.77 0.19
C SER A 125 12.52 -8.16 0.19
N THR A 126 12.54 -8.88 1.31
CA THR A 126 11.84 -10.17 1.47
C THR A 126 10.33 -9.98 1.40
N VAL A 127 9.80 -8.97 2.10
CA VAL A 127 8.38 -8.64 2.09
C VAL A 127 7.94 -8.21 0.68
N ALA A 128 8.73 -7.35 0.04
CA ALA A 128 8.48 -6.88 -1.33
C ALA A 128 8.46 -8.02 -2.35
N MET A 129 9.43 -8.93 -2.29
CA MET A 129 9.48 -10.08 -3.18
C MET A 129 8.31 -11.02 -2.94
N ALA A 130 7.96 -11.29 -1.68
CA ALA A 130 6.80 -12.11 -1.34
C ALA A 130 5.48 -11.51 -1.85
N SER A 131 5.27 -10.20 -1.65
CA SER A 131 4.08 -9.52 -2.16
C SER A 131 4.02 -9.57 -3.69
N LEU A 132 5.15 -9.35 -4.37
CA LEU A 132 5.24 -9.39 -5.83
C LEU A 132 4.90 -10.77 -6.38
N LEU A 133 5.49 -11.83 -5.82
CA LEU A 133 5.21 -13.21 -6.23
C LEU A 133 3.73 -13.57 -6.06
N ASN A 134 3.10 -13.15 -4.97
CA ASN A 134 1.67 -13.34 -4.75
C ASN A 134 0.82 -12.57 -5.79
N SER A 135 1.19 -11.33 -6.10
CA SER A 135 0.49 -10.52 -7.11
C SER A 135 0.65 -11.11 -8.51
N MET A 136 1.83 -11.61 -8.86
CA MET A 136 2.09 -12.27 -10.14
C MET A 136 1.24 -13.53 -10.31
N GLU A 137 1.10 -14.34 -9.26
CA GLU A 137 0.27 -15.55 -9.27
C GLU A 137 -1.23 -15.22 -9.38
N ALA A 138 -1.66 -14.05 -8.91
CA ALA A 138 -3.06 -13.62 -8.97
C ALA A 138 -3.50 -13.16 -10.36
N ILE A 139 -2.58 -12.66 -11.19
CA ILE A 139 -2.88 -12.20 -12.56
C ILE A 139 -3.07 -13.42 -13.48
N ASP A 140 -4.01 -13.34 -14.42
CA ASP A 140 -4.26 -14.39 -15.40
C ASP A 140 -3.11 -14.50 -16.42
N ASN A 141 -2.83 -15.72 -16.87
CA ASN A 141 -1.84 -16.00 -17.91
C ASN A 141 -2.17 -15.29 -19.23
N ALA A 142 -3.44 -14.92 -19.47
CA ALA A 142 -3.84 -14.14 -20.63
C ALA A 142 -3.21 -12.73 -20.69
N TYR A 143 -2.82 -12.15 -19.54
CA TYR A 143 -2.23 -10.81 -19.45
C TYR A 143 -0.75 -10.80 -19.09
N PHE A 144 -0.28 -11.85 -18.42
CA PHE A 144 1.12 -12.01 -18.07
C PHE A 144 1.51 -13.47 -18.23
N ASP A 145 2.14 -13.80 -19.36
CA ASP A 145 2.43 -15.18 -19.74
C ASP A 145 3.48 -15.82 -18.81
N GLN A 146 3.42 -17.15 -18.70
CA GLN A 146 4.32 -17.92 -17.84
C GLN A 146 5.79 -17.77 -18.26
N ILE A 147 6.08 -17.67 -19.57
CA ILE A 147 7.45 -17.47 -20.06
C ILE A 147 7.96 -16.10 -19.62
N GLU A 148 7.17 -15.06 -19.80
CA GLU A 148 7.53 -13.69 -19.41
C GLU A 148 7.72 -13.58 -17.89
N ARG A 149 6.89 -14.25 -17.10
CA ARG A 149 7.07 -14.35 -15.64
C ARG A 149 8.42 -14.97 -15.29
N SER A 150 8.80 -16.06 -15.96
CA SER A 150 10.07 -16.74 -15.69
C SER A 150 11.28 -15.87 -16.04
N ILE A 151 11.23 -15.17 -17.18
CA ILE A 151 12.26 -14.20 -17.59
C ILE A 151 12.36 -13.07 -16.56
N PHE A 152 11.22 -12.53 -16.14
CA PHE A 152 11.19 -11.46 -15.14
C PHE A 152 11.79 -11.90 -13.80
N LEU A 153 11.45 -13.10 -13.31
CA LEU A 153 12.01 -13.63 -12.07
C LEU A 153 13.53 -13.86 -12.17
N GLN A 154 14.02 -14.30 -13.32
CA GLN A 154 15.45 -14.42 -13.55
C GLN A 154 16.14 -13.04 -13.52
N THR A 155 15.60 -12.04 -14.22
CA THR A 155 16.12 -10.67 -14.19
C THR A 155 16.13 -10.10 -12.77
N LEU A 156 15.08 -10.35 -11.99
CA LEU A 156 15.02 -9.92 -10.59
C LEU A 156 16.09 -10.59 -9.73
N LEU A 157 16.32 -11.89 -9.91
CA LEU A 157 17.37 -12.62 -9.20
C LEU A 157 18.75 -12.05 -9.53
N GLU A 158 19.04 -11.83 -10.81
CA GLU A 158 20.31 -11.29 -11.29
C GLU A 158 20.57 -9.86 -10.80
N ALA A 159 19.55 -8.99 -10.82
CA ALA A 159 19.68 -7.58 -10.43
C ALA A 159 19.66 -7.35 -8.92
N SER A 160 18.82 -8.10 -8.17
CA SER A 160 18.61 -7.85 -6.74
C SER A 160 19.39 -8.79 -5.82
N GLY A 161 19.81 -9.95 -6.31
CA GLY A 161 20.38 -11.03 -5.50
C GLY A 161 19.38 -11.69 -4.53
N VAL A 162 18.10 -11.32 -4.57
CA VAL A 162 17.05 -11.89 -3.72
C VAL A 162 16.52 -13.15 -4.38
N ARG A 163 16.79 -14.29 -3.76
CA ARG A 163 16.35 -15.62 -4.20
C ARG A 163 14.84 -15.80 -4.02
N PRO A 164 14.02 -15.91 -5.09
CA PRO A 164 12.56 -16.06 -4.98
C PRO A 164 12.13 -17.36 -4.29
N ASP A 165 12.98 -18.39 -4.34
CA ASP A 165 12.80 -19.72 -3.77
C ASP A 165 13.22 -19.84 -2.30
N ALA A 166 13.68 -18.74 -1.68
CA ALA A 166 14.09 -18.74 -0.29
C ALA A 166 12.92 -19.09 0.67
N PRO A 167 13.15 -19.90 1.71
CA PRO A 167 12.08 -20.33 2.62
C PRO A 167 11.44 -19.16 3.37
N GLU A 168 12.21 -18.11 3.66
CA GLU A 168 11.70 -16.89 4.31
C GLU A 168 10.69 -16.15 3.44
N ILE A 169 10.85 -16.22 2.11
CA ILE A 169 9.92 -15.64 1.15
C ILE A 169 8.66 -16.48 1.09
N SER A 170 8.79 -17.82 1.03
CA SER A 170 7.63 -18.72 1.06
C SER A 170 6.76 -18.53 2.31
N ASP A 171 7.39 -18.44 3.48
CA ASP A 171 6.71 -18.12 4.75
C ASP A 171 5.99 -16.77 4.69
N ALA A 172 6.69 -15.73 4.22
CA ALA A 172 6.12 -14.40 4.05
C ALA A 172 4.93 -14.41 3.09
N ARG A 173 5.01 -15.15 1.97
CA ARG A 173 3.93 -15.27 0.97
C ARG A 173 2.66 -15.85 1.57
N ILE A 174 2.79 -16.98 2.28
CA ILE A 174 1.65 -17.67 2.91
C ILE A 174 0.98 -16.77 3.94
N ARG A 175 1.80 -16.09 4.76
CA ARG A 175 1.30 -15.20 5.80
C ARG A 175 0.61 -13.97 5.24
N LEU A 176 1.19 -13.33 4.22
CA LEU A 176 0.57 -12.20 3.52
C LEU A 176 -0.75 -12.58 2.87
N MET A 177 -0.82 -13.75 2.21
CA MET A 177 -2.07 -14.24 1.62
C MET A 177 -3.13 -14.52 2.67
N THR A 178 -2.73 -15.07 3.82
CA THR A 178 -3.62 -15.30 4.96
C THR A 178 -4.15 -13.99 5.52
N SER A 179 -3.29 -12.99 5.71
CA SER A 179 -3.70 -11.65 6.15
C SER A 179 -4.62 -10.97 5.13
N PHE A 180 -4.31 -11.10 3.84
CA PHE A 180 -5.15 -10.60 2.75
C PHE A 180 -6.57 -11.17 2.82
N ARG A 181 -6.69 -12.49 2.92
CA ARG A 181 -8.00 -13.17 2.99
C ARG A 181 -8.80 -12.74 4.22
N LYS A 182 -8.13 -12.59 5.37
CA LYS A 182 -8.77 -12.13 6.61
C LYS A 182 -9.27 -10.69 6.51
N SER A 183 -8.50 -9.79 5.92
CA SER A 183 -8.83 -8.37 5.82
C SER A 183 -9.84 -8.06 4.70
N SER A 184 -9.70 -8.72 3.55
CA SER A 184 -10.55 -8.46 2.38
C SER A 184 -11.80 -9.34 2.32
N GLY A 185 -11.78 -10.54 2.91
CA GLY A 185 -12.84 -11.53 2.73
C GLY A 185 -12.83 -12.22 1.36
N TYR A 186 -11.88 -11.89 0.48
CA TYR A 186 -11.78 -12.43 -0.87
C TYR A 186 -10.42 -13.11 -1.11
N GLU A 187 -10.35 -13.91 -2.16
CA GLU A 187 -9.11 -14.43 -2.69
C GLU A 187 -8.48 -13.41 -3.63
N LEU A 188 -7.15 -13.21 -3.54
CA LEU A 188 -6.42 -12.23 -4.35
C LEU A 188 -6.67 -12.42 -5.86
N ARG A 189 -6.70 -13.69 -6.32
CA ARG A 189 -7.01 -14.07 -7.71
C ARG A 189 -8.41 -13.60 -8.17
N HIS A 190 -9.41 -13.57 -7.29
CA HIS A 190 -10.77 -13.15 -7.65
C HIS A 190 -10.84 -11.63 -7.81
N VAL A 191 -10.09 -10.89 -6.99
CA VAL A 191 -9.98 -9.43 -7.12
C VAL A 191 -9.21 -9.07 -8.40
N ALA A 192 -8.12 -9.80 -8.67
CA ALA A 192 -7.33 -9.62 -9.89
C ALA A 192 -8.13 -9.85 -11.16
N SER A 193 -8.94 -10.92 -11.21
CA SER A 193 -9.75 -11.19 -12.39
C SER A 193 -10.78 -10.09 -12.63
N GLN A 194 -11.43 -9.55 -11.59
CA GLN A 194 -12.38 -8.45 -11.73
C GLN A 194 -11.74 -7.16 -12.25
N LEU A 195 -10.58 -6.78 -11.72
CA LEU A 195 -9.84 -5.59 -12.18
C LEU A 195 -9.36 -5.75 -13.63
N CYS A 196 -8.93 -6.96 -14.01
CA CYS A 196 -8.51 -7.24 -15.39
C CYS A 196 -9.67 -7.33 -16.38
N LEU A 197 -10.85 -7.77 -15.94
CA LEU A 197 -12.07 -7.85 -16.76
C LEU A 197 -12.70 -6.48 -17.00
N GLY A 198 -12.62 -5.55 -16.03
CA GLY A 198 -13.10 -4.18 -16.21
C GLY A 198 -12.44 -3.44 -17.38
N ALA A 199 -11.23 -3.84 -17.77
CA ALA A 199 -10.50 -3.25 -18.89
C ALA A 199 -10.97 -3.74 -20.29
N LYS A 200 -11.65 -4.89 -20.38
CA LYS A 200 -12.25 -5.34 -21.66
C LYS A 200 -13.46 -4.49 -22.07
N GLY A 201 -14.07 -3.76 -21.14
CA GLY A 201 -15.26 -2.95 -21.41
C GLY A 201 -15.03 -1.66 -22.20
N ASN A 202 -13.78 -1.23 -22.40
CA ASN A 202 -13.48 0.11 -22.94
C ASN A 202 -12.87 0.12 -24.35
N THR A 203 -12.64 -1.05 -24.98
CA THR A 203 -12.00 -1.14 -26.30
C THR A 203 -12.94 -1.56 -27.44
N ASP A 204 -14.20 -1.92 -27.15
CA ASP A 204 -15.19 -2.35 -28.16
C ASP A 204 -16.32 -1.32 -28.42
N ALA A 205 -16.13 -0.05 -28.05
CA ALA A 205 -17.09 1.02 -28.35
C ALA A 205 -16.91 1.61 -29.76
N SER A 206 -17.02 0.77 -30.79
CA SER A 206 -17.27 1.24 -32.16
C SER A 206 -18.09 0.23 -32.97
N LYS A 207 -19.38 0.11 -32.64
CA LYS A 207 -20.42 -0.22 -33.63
C LYS A 207 -21.80 0.22 -33.11
N MET A 208 -22.40 1.18 -33.82
CA MET A 208 -23.79 1.63 -33.65
C MET A 208 -24.77 0.52 -34.08
N GLN A 209 -25.85 0.31 -33.33
CA GLN A 209 -27.22 0.73 -33.70
C GLN A 209 -28.28 0.17 -32.71
N ASP A 210 -29.06 1.09 -32.17
CA ASP A 210 -30.48 1.07 -31.76
C ASP A 210 -31.15 -0.21 -31.24
N SER A 211 -31.65 -0.17 -30.00
CA SER A 211 -33.10 -0.24 -29.69
C SER A 211 -33.36 -0.23 -28.17
N GLU A 212 -34.51 0.34 -27.82
CA GLU A 212 -34.99 0.80 -26.52
C GLU A 212 -35.21 -0.29 -25.45
N GLY A 213 -35.20 0.11 -24.16
CA GLY A 213 -36.17 -0.40 -23.18
C GLY A 213 -35.66 -0.88 -21.82
N SER A 214 -35.99 -0.09 -20.80
CA SER A 214 -36.30 -0.46 -19.40
C SER A 214 -35.18 -0.49 -18.34
N SER A 215 -35.38 0.44 -17.40
CA SER A 215 -35.00 0.50 -15.99
C SER A 215 -34.54 -0.78 -15.30
N VAL A 216 -33.47 -0.71 -14.51
CA VAL A 216 -33.47 -1.02 -13.05
C VAL A 216 -32.30 -0.27 -12.38
N ASP A 217 -32.64 0.62 -11.45
CA ASP A 217 -31.77 1.22 -10.44
C ASP A 217 -31.09 0.16 -9.58
N SER A 218 -29.79 0.34 -9.28
CA SER A 218 -29.21 0.08 -7.95
C SER A 218 -27.73 0.46 -7.94
N SER A 219 -27.43 1.73 -7.68
CA SER A 219 -26.12 2.14 -7.14
C SER A 219 -26.17 2.07 -5.61
N PRO A 220 -25.15 1.52 -4.93
CA PRO A 220 -25.11 1.48 -3.47
C PRO A 220 -24.92 2.87 -2.87
N VAL A 221 -25.75 3.17 -1.88
CA VAL A 221 -25.85 4.44 -1.15
C VAL A 221 -24.60 4.71 -0.32
N CYS A 222 -23.93 5.84 -0.59
CA CYS A 222 -22.91 6.40 0.30
C CYS A 222 -23.58 6.98 1.56
N VAL A 223 -23.28 6.43 2.73
CA VAL A 223 -23.75 6.96 4.02
C VAL A 223 -22.76 8.03 4.50
N SER A 224 -23.01 9.28 4.13
CA SER A 224 -22.42 10.44 4.82
C SER A 224 -23.38 11.62 4.75
N ALA A 225 -24.29 11.70 5.72
CA ALA A 225 -25.11 12.88 5.95
C ALA A 225 -25.25 13.12 7.46
N THR A 226 -24.18 13.60 8.09
CA THR A 226 -24.22 14.13 9.45
C THR A 226 -24.78 15.55 9.39
N LYS A 227 -26.06 15.73 9.73
CA LYS A 227 -26.66 17.05 9.88
C LYS A 227 -26.04 17.79 11.07
N ARG A 228 -25.38 18.92 10.79
CA ARG A 228 -25.14 20.02 11.73
C ARG A 228 -26.48 20.48 12.31
N SER A 229 -26.65 20.44 13.63
CA SER A 229 -27.65 21.26 14.33
C SER A 229 -26.92 22.40 15.03
N ARG A 230 -27.33 23.64 14.73
CA ARG A 230 -26.84 24.87 15.32
C ARG A 230 -28.04 25.53 16.03
N TYR A 231 -27.82 25.90 17.30
CA TYR A 231 -28.56 26.84 18.16
C TYR A 231 -30.00 26.52 18.60
N ALA A 232 -30.16 26.27 19.91
CA ALA A 232 -30.82 27.20 20.84
C ALA A 232 -30.34 26.91 22.27
#